data_AF-W9QXZ5-F1
#
_entry.id   AF-W9QXZ5-F1
#
_cell.length_a   1.000
_cell.length_b   1.000
_cell.length_c   1.000
_cell.angle_alpha   90.00
_cell.angle_beta   90.00
_cell.angle_gamma   90.00
#
_symmetry.space_group_name_H-M   'P 1'
#
loop_
_entity.id
_entity.type
_entity.pdbx_description
1 polymer ?
#
loop_
_entity_poly.entity_id
_entity_poly.type
_entity_poly.pdbx_seq_one_letter_code
_entity_poly.pdbx_strand_id
1 'polypeptide(L)'
;MASLWRAATGQWASSDDYGGVEFWSTPERGGWLTKQGEYIKTWRRRWFVLKQGKLFWFKDSAVTRASRPRGVIPVASCLTVKGAEDVLNKQNAFELSTKIETMYFIADTEKEKEDWINSIGRSIVQHSRSVTDSEVVDYDSRK
;
A
#
# COMPACT_ATOMS: atom_id res chain seq x y z
N MET A 1 -0.55 13.33 -11.58
CA MET A 1 0.24 13.41 -12.83
C MET A 1 1.40 12.41 -12.92
N ALA A 2 1.99 11.91 -11.81
CA ALA A 2 3.15 11.01 -11.86
C ALA A 2 2.89 9.59 -12.42
N SER A 3 1.65 9.07 -12.32
CA SER A 3 1.33 7.70 -12.78
C SER A 3 1.29 7.53 -14.30
N LEU A 4 0.93 8.56 -15.05
CA LEU A 4 0.80 8.48 -16.53
C LEU A 4 2.17 8.44 -17.23
N TRP A 5 3.14 9.23 -16.77
CA TRP A 5 4.51 9.22 -17.33
C TRP A 5 5.24 7.90 -17.08
N ARG A 6 5.08 7.30 -15.88
CA ARG A 6 5.70 6.01 -15.52
C ARG A 6 5.17 4.84 -16.36
N ALA A 7 3.88 4.86 -16.73
CA ALA A 7 3.27 3.83 -17.56
C ALA A 7 3.63 3.98 -19.05
N ALA A 8 3.81 5.21 -19.55
CA ALA A 8 4.03 5.49 -20.97
C ALA A 8 5.50 5.41 -21.41
N THR A 9 6.47 5.59 -20.51
CA THR A 9 7.90 5.66 -20.85
C THR A 9 8.67 4.36 -20.62
N GLY A 10 8.04 3.33 -20.06
CA GLY A 10 8.76 2.11 -19.67
C GLY A 10 9.84 2.36 -18.61
N GLN A 11 9.83 3.50 -17.91
CA GLN A 11 10.69 3.71 -16.75
C GLN A 11 10.06 3.02 -15.55
N TRP A 12 10.30 1.71 -15.46
CA TRP A 12 10.09 0.98 -14.23
C TRP A 12 10.97 1.56 -13.13
N ALA A 13 10.36 1.89 -12.00
CA ALA A 13 11.03 2.42 -10.82
C ALA A 13 12.31 1.63 -10.48
N SER A 14 13.41 2.36 -10.25
CA SER A 14 14.70 1.79 -9.85
C SER A 14 14.57 1.13 -8.47
N SER A 15 15.43 0.19 -8.13
CA SER A 15 15.47 -0.40 -6.77
C SER A 15 15.63 0.66 -5.66
N ASP A 16 16.23 1.80 -5.99
CA ASP A 16 16.40 2.94 -5.07
C ASP A 16 15.07 3.66 -4.76
N ASP A 17 14.05 3.54 -5.62
CA ASP A 17 12.77 4.24 -5.45
C ASP A 17 11.92 3.68 -4.30
N TYR A 18 12.23 2.46 -3.83
CA TYR A 18 11.54 1.85 -2.69
C TYR A 18 12.22 2.14 -1.35
N GLY A 19 13.19 3.07 -1.32
CA GLY A 19 13.90 3.48 -0.11
C GLY A 19 14.61 2.31 0.60
N GLY A 20 15.18 1.39 -0.18
CA GLY A 20 15.95 0.25 0.35
C GLY A 20 15.14 -0.85 1.04
N VAL A 21 13.81 -0.83 0.98
CA VAL A 21 12.99 -1.86 1.66
C VAL A 21 13.15 -3.23 0.99
N GLU A 22 13.70 -4.18 1.73
CA GLU A 22 13.90 -5.57 1.27
C GLU A 22 12.61 -6.39 1.29
N PHE A 23 11.63 -6.06 0.45
CA PHE A 23 10.30 -6.71 0.42
C PHE A 23 10.35 -8.24 0.18
N TRP A 24 11.48 -8.78 -0.30
CA TRP A 24 11.67 -10.22 -0.56
C TRP A 24 12.09 -11.03 0.67
N SER A 25 12.35 -10.37 1.81
CA SER A 25 12.83 -11.01 3.04
C SER A 25 11.88 -10.72 4.20
N THR A 26 11.48 -11.74 4.97
CA THR A 26 10.66 -11.66 6.20
C THR A 26 9.66 -10.49 6.23
N PRO A 27 8.56 -10.56 5.46
CA PRO A 27 7.54 -9.52 5.46
C PRO A 27 6.71 -9.54 6.75
N GLU A 28 6.18 -8.38 7.17
CA GLU A 28 5.22 -8.29 8.29
C GLU A 28 3.93 -9.04 7.94
N ARG A 29 3.53 -8.94 6.67
CA ARG A 29 2.47 -9.76 6.09
C ARG A 29 2.70 -9.98 4.60
N GLY A 30 2.44 -11.19 4.15
CA GLY A 30 2.35 -11.56 2.74
C GLY A 30 1.06 -12.34 2.47
N GLY A 31 0.42 -12.10 1.34
CA GLY A 31 -0.83 -12.81 1.03
C GLY A 31 -1.45 -12.39 -0.30
N TRP A 32 -2.34 -13.23 -0.81
CA TRP A 32 -3.13 -12.89 -1.99
C TRP A 32 -4.27 -11.94 -1.63
N LEU A 33 -4.50 -10.95 -2.49
CA LEU A 33 -5.71 -10.15 -2.48
C LEU A 33 -6.17 -9.93 -3.92
N THR A 34 -7.48 -9.77 -4.09
CA THR A 34 -8.06 -9.34 -5.35
C THR A 34 -8.30 -7.83 -5.29
N LYS A 35 -7.50 -7.06 -6.02
CA LYS A 35 -7.53 -5.58 -6.03
C LYS A 35 -8.36 -5.06 -7.20
N GLN A 36 -9.15 -4.00 -6.97
CA GLN A 36 -9.80 -3.24 -8.03
C GLN A 36 -8.80 -2.32 -8.74
N GLY A 37 -8.82 -2.33 -10.08
CA GLY A 37 -8.02 -1.44 -10.92
C GLY A 37 -8.40 0.03 -10.73
N GLU A 38 -7.41 0.91 -10.83
CA GLU A 38 -7.55 2.36 -10.58
C GLU A 38 -8.44 3.02 -11.65
N TYR A 39 -8.09 2.85 -12.92
CA TYR A 39 -8.80 3.45 -14.06
C TYR A 39 -9.93 2.55 -14.57
N ILE A 40 -9.59 1.32 -14.93
CA ILE A 40 -10.57 0.33 -15.35
C ILE A 40 -10.88 -0.54 -14.13
N LYS A 41 -12.13 -0.50 -13.66
CA LYS A 41 -12.63 -1.15 -12.44
C LYS A 41 -12.72 -2.68 -12.52
N THR A 42 -11.74 -3.30 -13.18
CA THR A 42 -11.50 -4.75 -13.21
C THR A 42 -10.85 -5.21 -11.92
N TRP A 43 -11.18 -6.43 -11.50
CA TRP A 43 -10.61 -7.07 -10.32
C TRP A 43 -9.45 -7.97 -10.74
N ARG A 44 -8.30 -7.83 -10.07
CA ARG A 44 -7.07 -8.57 -10.40
C ARG A 44 -6.44 -9.15 -9.15
N ARG A 45 -6.18 -10.46 -9.16
CA ARG A 45 -5.47 -11.15 -8.10
C ARG A 45 -3.99 -10.75 -8.12
N ARG A 46 -3.46 -10.32 -6.98
CA ARG A 46 -2.09 -9.84 -6.80
C ARG A 46 -1.55 -10.31 -5.46
N TRP A 47 -0.26 -10.62 -5.42
CA TRP A 47 0.42 -10.96 -4.18
C TRP A 47 0.86 -9.67 -3.48
N PHE A 48 0.35 -9.43 -2.28
CA PHE A 48 0.68 -8.25 -1.49
C PHE A 48 1.74 -8.57 -0.45
N VAL A 49 2.59 -7.58 -0.18
CA VAL A 49 3.61 -7.61 0.85
C VAL A 49 3.55 -6.30 1.64
N LEU A 50 3.31 -6.38 2.94
CA LEU A 50 3.47 -5.28 3.87
C LEU A 50 4.84 -5.42 4.55
N LYS A 51 5.66 -4.37 4.46
CA LYS A 51 6.97 -4.31 5.12
C LYS A 51 7.44 -2.87 5.31
N GLN A 52 7.90 -2.53 6.51
CA GLN A 52 8.53 -1.23 6.84
C GLN A 52 7.68 -0.04 6.37
N GLY A 53 6.39 -0.08 6.68
CA GLY A 53 5.46 1.01 6.36
C GLY A 53 5.15 1.16 4.87
N LYS A 54 5.43 0.14 4.05
CA LYS A 54 5.09 0.12 2.63
C LYS A 54 4.32 -1.14 2.29
N LEU A 55 3.23 -0.94 1.55
CA LEU A 55 2.40 -2.01 1.00
C LEU A 55 2.71 -2.14 -0.50
N PHE A 56 3.36 -3.23 -0.87
CA PHE A 56 3.73 -3.58 -2.25
C PHE A 56 2.76 -4.61 -2.81
N TRP A 57 2.63 -4.66 -4.13
CA TRP A 57 1.98 -5.79 -4.79
C TRP A 57 2.67 -6.26 -6.06
N PHE A 58 2.57 -7.56 -6.32
CA PHE A 58 3.25 -8.26 -7.39
C PHE A 58 2.25 -9.08 -8.20
N LYS A 59 2.67 -9.50 -9.40
CA LYS A 59 1.86 -10.40 -10.22
C LYS A 59 1.69 -11.76 -9.53
N ASP A 60 2.78 -12.27 -8.94
CA ASP A 60 2.88 -13.62 -8.38
C ASP A 60 3.59 -13.62 -7.01
N SER A 61 3.45 -14.71 -6.26
CA SER A 61 3.99 -14.87 -4.90
C SER A 61 5.48 -15.16 -4.83
N ALA A 62 6.11 -15.57 -5.93
CA ALA A 62 7.56 -15.77 -6.04
C ALA A 62 8.29 -14.42 -6.08
N VAL A 63 8.30 -13.71 -4.94
CA VAL A 63 8.94 -12.42 -4.77
C VAL A 63 10.40 -12.61 -4.42
N THR A 64 11.28 -12.12 -5.28
CA THR A 64 12.74 -12.16 -5.13
C THR A 64 13.28 -10.75 -5.10
N ARG A 65 14.58 -10.59 -4.82
CA ARG A 65 15.27 -9.30 -4.92
C ARG A 65 15.15 -8.63 -6.29
N ALA A 66 15.03 -9.42 -7.37
CA ALA A 66 14.88 -8.91 -8.73
C ALA A 66 13.41 -8.62 -9.11
N SER A 67 12.44 -9.01 -8.27
CA SER A 67 11.02 -8.84 -8.58
C SER A 67 10.63 -7.37 -8.55
N ARG A 68 9.98 -6.90 -9.62
CA ARG A 68 9.46 -5.52 -9.69
C ARG A 68 8.02 -5.44 -9.19
N PRO A 69 7.71 -4.66 -8.15
CA PRO A 69 6.34 -4.44 -7.72
C PRO A 69 5.56 -3.73 -8.82
N ARG A 70 4.26 -4.01 -8.91
CA ARG A 70 3.33 -3.32 -9.80
C ARG A 70 2.85 -1.99 -9.22
N GLY A 71 3.02 -1.81 -7.92
CA GLY A 71 2.90 -0.53 -7.25
C GLY A 71 3.25 -0.64 -5.78
N VAL A 72 3.29 0.52 -5.13
CA VAL A 72 3.64 0.69 -3.73
C VAL A 72 2.75 1.76 -3.12
N ILE A 73 2.25 1.51 -1.92
CA ILE A 73 1.51 2.49 -1.11
C ILE A 73 2.30 2.72 0.18
N PRO A 74 2.81 3.93 0.44
CA PRO A 74 3.32 4.30 1.75
C PRO A 74 2.15 4.34 2.74
N VAL A 75 2.13 3.47 3.74
CA VAL A 75 0.98 3.37 4.67
C VAL A 75 0.85 4.62 5.54
N ALA A 76 1.93 5.37 5.74
CA ALA A 76 1.89 6.67 6.42
C ALA A 76 1.01 7.71 5.69
N SER A 77 0.73 7.52 4.40
CA SER A 77 -0.19 8.36 3.62
C SER A 77 -1.65 7.91 3.66
N CYS A 78 -1.92 6.75 4.27
CA CYS A 78 -3.27 6.20 4.40
C CYS A 78 -4.00 6.84 5.58
N LEU A 79 -5.27 7.15 5.35
CA LEU A 79 -6.16 7.76 6.33
C LEU A 79 -6.95 6.71 7.10
N THR A 80 -7.48 5.71 6.38
CA THR A 80 -8.34 4.68 6.96
C THR A 80 -8.14 3.34 6.26
N VAL A 81 -8.37 2.25 7.00
CA VAL A 81 -8.53 0.90 6.48
C VAL A 81 -9.72 0.26 7.21
N LYS A 82 -10.72 -0.24 6.47
CA LYS A 82 -11.96 -0.78 7.05
C LYS A 82 -12.70 -1.70 6.08
N GLY A 83 -13.68 -2.46 6.59
CA GLY A 83 -14.60 -3.26 5.77
C GLY A 83 -15.35 -2.40 4.73
N ALA A 84 -15.64 -3.02 3.60
CA ALA A 84 -16.30 -2.40 2.44
C ALA A 84 -17.38 -3.31 1.82
N GLU A 85 -17.85 -4.31 2.56
CA GLU A 85 -18.82 -5.31 2.11
C GLU A 85 -20.14 -4.66 1.71
N ASP A 86 -20.65 -3.74 2.53
CA ASP A 86 -21.90 -3.02 2.26
C ASP A 86 -21.76 -2.07 1.07
N VAL A 87 -20.58 -1.46 0.90
CA VAL A 87 -20.31 -0.48 -0.16
C VAL A 87 -20.16 -1.16 -1.52
N LEU A 88 -19.51 -2.33 -1.56
CA LEU A 88 -19.21 -3.05 -2.80
C LEU A 88 -20.20 -4.17 -3.11
N ASN A 89 -21.04 -4.55 -2.14
CA ASN A 89 -21.84 -5.77 -2.16
C ASN A 89 -20.99 -7.02 -2.49
N LYS A 90 -19.85 -7.15 -1.80
CA LYS A 90 -18.88 -8.25 -1.96
C LYS A 90 -18.40 -8.72 -0.60
N GLN A 91 -18.45 -10.03 -0.38
CA GLN A 91 -17.94 -10.66 0.84
C GLN A 91 -16.43 -10.48 0.97
N ASN A 92 -15.93 -10.43 2.20
CA ASN A 92 -14.52 -10.28 2.55
C ASN A 92 -13.85 -9.04 1.94
N ALA A 93 -14.63 -8.00 1.62
CA ALA A 93 -14.14 -6.80 0.98
C ALA A 93 -13.71 -5.75 2.00
N PHE A 94 -12.64 -5.04 1.70
CA PHE A 94 -12.19 -3.92 2.52
C PHE A 94 -11.64 -2.79 1.64
N GLU A 95 -11.58 -1.59 2.21
CA GLU A 95 -11.03 -0.41 1.57
C GLU A 95 -9.81 0.13 2.31
N LEU A 96 -8.91 0.76 1.54
CA LEU A 96 -7.79 1.55 2.03
C LEU A 96 -7.90 2.94 1.42
N SER A 97 -8.13 3.95 2.25
CA SER A 97 -8.27 5.33 1.81
C SER A 97 -6.96 6.09 2.03
N THR A 98 -6.62 6.93 1.06
CA THR A 98 -5.53 7.91 1.10
C THR A 98 -6.10 9.30 0.85
N LYS A 99 -5.27 10.35 0.94
CA LYS A 99 -5.70 11.71 0.56
C LYS A 99 -6.10 11.85 -0.91
N ILE A 100 -5.69 10.93 -1.78
CA ILE A 100 -5.82 11.05 -3.24
C ILE A 100 -6.90 10.10 -3.76
N GLU A 101 -6.99 8.89 -3.22
CA GLU A 101 -7.92 7.87 -3.68
C GLU A 101 -8.28 6.85 -2.59
N THR A 102 -9.40 6.17 -2.81
CA THR A 102 -9.80 4.97 -2.05
C THR A 102 -9.64 3.74 -2.93
N MET A 103 -8.90 2.76 -2.41
CA MET A 103 -8.64 1.49 -3.08
C MET A 103 -9.45 0.37 -2.43
N TYR A 104 -9.93 -0.57 -3.25
CA TYR A 104 -10.74 -1.69 -2.80
C TYR A 104 -10.05 -3.02 -3.03
N PHE A 105 -10.23 -3.93 -2.07
CA PHE A 105 -9.63 -5.25 -2.03
C PHE A 105 -10.66 -6.28 -1.58
N ILE A 106 -10.45 -7.53 -1.98
CA ILE A 106 -11.21 -8.69 -1.52
C ILE A 106 -10.19 -9.74 -1.08
N ALA A 107 -10.34 -10.25 0.14
CA ALA A 107 -9.56 -11.38 0.65
C ALA A 107 -10.26 -12.72 0.36
N ASP A 108 -9.51 -13.82 0.37
CA ASP A 108 -10.10 -15.13 0.06
C ASP A 108 -10.96 -15.63 1.23
N THR A 109 -10.70 -15.16 2.47
CA THR A 109 -11.51 -15.45 3.67
C THR A 109 -11.75 -14.23 4.55
N GLU A 110 -12.77 -14.28 5.39
CA GLU A 110 -13.08 -13.27 6.40
C GLU A 110 -11.91 -13.06 7.38
N LYS A 111 -11.29 -14.17 7.83
CA LYS A 111 -10.12 -14.12 8.69
C LYS A 111 -8.97 -13.35 8.03
N GLU A 112 -8.68 -13.61 6.76
CA GLU A 112 -7.64 -12.90 6.01
C GLU A 112 -7.97 -11.41 5.85
N LYS A 113 -9.24 -11.06 5.60
CA LYS A 113 -9.68 -9.67 5.54
C LYS A 113 -9.36 -8.94 6.85
N GLU A 114 -9.81 -9.48 7.98
CA GLU A 114 -9.56 -8.91 9.31
C GLU A 114 -8.07 -8.79 9.61
N ASP A 115 -7.32 -9.83 9.28
CA ASP A 115 -5.87 -9.88 9.41
C ASP A 115 -5.15 -8.77 8.61
N TRP A 116 -5.59 -8.52 7.37
CA TRP A 116 -5.07 -7.45 6.51
C TRP A 116 -5.41 -6.07 7.06
N ILE A 117 -6.67 -5.84 7.44
CA ILE A 117 -7.13 -4.59 8.07
C ILE A 117 -6.29 -4.30 9.31
N ASN A 118 -6.12 -5.29 10.19
CA ASN A 118 -5.36 -5.14 11.43
C ASN A 118 -3.87 -4.87 11.18
N SER A 119 -3.25 -5.57 10.24
CA SER A 119 -1.81 -5.41 9.98
C SER A 119 -1.51 -4.06 9.32
N ILE A 120 -2.33 -3.65 8.36
CA ILE A 120 -2.21 -2.33 7.73
C ILE A 120 -2.51 -1.25 8.76
N GLY A 121 -3.57 -1.38 9.55
CA GLY A 121 -3.95 -0.41 10.59
C GLY A 121 -2.83 -0.18 11.60
N ARG A 122 -2.21 -1.25 12.12
CA ARG A 122 -1.03 -1.15 13.00
C ARG A 122 0.13 -0.44 12.32
N SER A 123 0.40 -0.77 11.06
CA SER A 123 1.49 -0.15 10.30
C SER A 123 1.25 1.35 10.04
N ILE A 124 0.01 1.77 9.77
CA ILE A 124 -0.39 3.19 9.66
C ILE A 124 -0.07 3.91 10.97
N VAL A 125 -0.50 3.39 12.11
CA VAL A 125 -0.25 4.00 13.43
C VAL A 125 1.25 4.11 13.70
N GLN A 126 2.01 3.04 13.44
CA GLN A 126 3.46 3.01 13.67
C GLN A 126 4.22 4.04 12.82
N HIS A 127 3.81 4.27 11.57
CA HIS A 127 4.54 5.12 10.62
C HIS A 127 3.93 6.52 10.43
N SER A 128 2.78 6.83 11.05
CA SER A 128 2.16 8.16 11.00
C SER A 128 2.92 9.21 11.81
N ARG A 129 3.67 8.81 12.85
CA ARG A 129 4.39 9.72 13.76
C ARG A 129 5.74 10.22 13.24
N SER A 130 6.35 9.54 12.27
CA SER A 130 7.68 9.89 11.76
C SER A 130 7.67 11.03 10.73
N VAL A 131 6.50 11.48 10.25
CA VAL A 131 6.39 12.55 9.23
C VAL A 131 6.33 13.95 9.86
N THR A 132 5.94 14.09 11.12
CA THR A 132 5.79 15.40 11.78
C THR A 132 7.08 15.96 12.40
N ASP A 133 8.16 15.18 12.46
CA ASP A 133 9.44 15.63 13.03
C ASP A 133 10.25 16.51 12.06
N SER A 134 9.77 16.71 10.84
CA SER A 134 10.41 17.52 9.80
C SER A 134 9.93 18.98 9.74
N GLU A 135 8.97 19.38 10.58
CA GLU A 135 8.40 20.74 10.58
C GLU A 135 8.64 21.49 11.91
N VAL A 136 9.85 21.39 12.48
CA VAL A 136 10.30 22.41 13.44
C VAL A 136 10.58 23.68 12.64
N VAL A 137 9.56 24.52 12.51
CA VAL A 137 9.69 25.86 11.96
C VAL A 137 10.40 26.69 13.03
N ASP A 138 11.68 27.02 12.80
CA ASP A 138 12.44 27.95 13.63
C ASP A 138 11.77 29.33 13.60
N TYR A 139 10.81 29.52 14.50
CA TYR A 139 10.09 30.77 14.74
C TYR A 139 10.78 31.60 15.82
N ASP A 140 12.11 31.73 15.79
CA ASP A 140 12.74 32.79 16.56
C ASP A 140 14.15 33.11 16.06
N SER A 141 14.29 34.08 15.17
CA SER A 141 15.38 35.05 15.28
C SER A 141 15.12 36.29 14.42
N ARG A 142 14.76 37.39 15.07
CA ARG A 142 15.43 38.71 15.03
C ARG A 142 14.44 39.82 15.41
N LYS A 143 14.52 40.23 16.68
CA LYS A 143 14.39 41.64 17.06
C LYS A 143 15.65 42.39 16.64
#